data_AF-A0A0M5L763-F1
#
_entry.id   AF-A0A0M5L763-F1
#
_cell.length_a   1.000
_cell.length_b   1.000
_cell.length_c   1.000
_cell.angle_alpha   90.00
_cell.angle_beta   90.00
_cell.angle_gamma   90.00
#
_symmetry.space_group_name_H-M   'P 1'
#
loop_
_entity.id
_entity.type
_entity.pdbx_description
1 polymer ?
#
loop_
_entity_poly.entity_id
_entity_poly.type
_entity_poly.pdbx_seq_one_letter_code
_entity_poly.pdbx_strand_id
1 'polypeptide(L)'
;MKRVVWKEGDLVSLKLKDDLYTFAQMLCSPYMRFFDFSCVDGDWKEIDFAQSKEIFCVLVGQIVLQKLVVEKIRGKSIQPYFQKYWIRPRLNFEGGFPLKGGDLVEVDPNVGYVHAPIVQEDLSVIRDLEIIQKYELVNMWGAKDLSERLVNYFETGRNSDPFKEKVFGIVV
;
A
#
# COMPACT_ATOMS: atom_id res chain seq x y z
N MET A 1 -15.65 -9.73 17.27
CA MET A 1 -15.44 -8.97 16.02
C MET A 1 -15.70 -9.90 14.84
N LYS A 2 -16.53 -9.51 13.87
CA LYS A 2 -16.87 -10.37 12.72
C LYS A 2 -15.65 -10.42 11.78
N ARG A 3 -15.15 -11.62 11.48
CA ARG A 3 -13.98 -11.79 10.62
C ARG A 3 -14.32 -11.30 9.20
N VAL A 4 -13.61 -10.29 8.73
CA VAL A 4 -13.71 -9.85 7.34
C VAL A 4 -12.97 -10.84 6.45
N VAL A 5 -13.68 -11.39 5.46
CA VAL A 5 -13.11 -12.30 4.46
C VAL A 5 -12.69 -11.48 3.25
N TRP A 6 -11.49 -11.74 2.73
CA TRP A 6 -10.97 -11.08 1.54
C TRP A 6 -11.86 -11.40 0.34
N LYS A 7 -12.27 -10.37 -0.40
CA LYS A 7 -12.96 -10.51 -1.67
C LYS A 7 -12.57 -9.33 -2.55
N GLU A 8 -12.09 -9.62 -3.75
CA GLU A 8 -11.67 -8.60 -4.70
C GLU A 8 -12.82 -7.63 -5.02
N GLY A 9 -12.48 -6.34 -5.09
CA GLY A 9 -13.39 -5.24 -5.33
C GLY A 9 -14.07 -4.70 -4.07
N ASP A 10 -14.11 -5.47 -2.97
CA ASP A 10 -14.77 -5.01 -1.75
C ASP A 10 -14.06 -3.79 -1.15
N LEU A 11 -14.87 -2.81 -0.75
CA LEU A 11 -14.43 -1.67 0.04
C LEU A 11 -14.54 -1.98 1.53
N VAL A 12 -13.56 -1.56 2.30
CA VAL A 12 -13.50 -1.76 3.75
C VAL A 12 -13.21 -0.47 4.47
N SER A 13 -13.85 -0.30 5.63
CA SER A 13 -13.58 0.77 6.59
C SER A 13 -12.44 0.36 7.50
N LEU A 14 -11.43 1.23 7.66
CA LEU A 14 -10.31 1.05 8.56
C LEU A 14 -10.34 2.12 9.65
N LYS A 15 -10.22 1.72 10.90
CA LYS A 15 -9.97 2.62 12.02
C LYS A 15 -8.46 2.75 12.23
N LEU A 16 -7.94 3.97 12.12
CA LEU A 16 -6.51 4.26 12.34
C LEU A 16 -6.26 4.73 13.77
N LYS A 17 -7.15 5.61 14.28
CA LYS A 17 -7.23 6.05 15.68
C LYS A 17 -8.67 6.48 16.00
N ASP A 18 -8.94 7.02 17.18
CA ASP A 18 -10.31 7.25 17.65
C ASP A 18 -11.15 8.19 16.76
N ASP A 19 -10.51 9.19 16.18
CA ASP A 19 -11.10 10.25 15.36
C ASP A 19 -10.64 10.22 13.90
N LEU A 20 -10.10 9.08 13.45
CA LEU A 20 -9.57 8.94 12.09
C LEU A 20 -9.84 7.56 11.52
N TYR A 21 -10.73 7.55 10.53
CA TYR A 21 -11.05 6.41 9.69
C TYR A 21 -10.67 6.72 8.26
N THR A 22 -10.27 5.69 7.54
CA THR A 22 -10.08 5.72 6.09
C THR A 22 -10.79 4.52 5.49
N PHE A 23 -10.91 4.48 4.18
CA PHE A 23 -11.30 3.25 3.51
C PHE A 23 -10.19 2.75 2.58
N ALA A 24 -10.29 1.47 2.23
CA ALA A 24 -9.41 0.82 1.28
C ALA A 24 -10.20 -0.14 0.40
N GLN A 25 -9.63 -0.52 -0.73
CA GLN A 25 -10.17 -1.54 -1.61
C GLN A 25 -9.28 -2.79 -1.61
N MET A 26 -9.91 -3.94 -1.43
CA MET A 26 -9.28 -5.24 -1.66
C MET A 26 -9.14 -5.49 -3.16
N LEU A 27 -7.93 -5.75 -3.64
CA LEU A 27 -7.69 -6.22 -5.00
C LEU A 27 -7.52 -7.75 -5.00
N CYS A 28 -6.87 -8.31 -6.01
CA CYS A 28 -6.38 -9.69 -5.92
C CYS A 28 -5.48 -9.81 -4.67
N SER A 29 -5.69 -10.83 -3.84
CA SER A 29 -4.97 -10.97 -2.58
C SER A 29 -3.46 -11.19 -2.84
N PRO A 30 -2.55 -10.53 -2.10
CA PRO A 30 -2.77 -9.75 -0.87
C PRO A 30 -2.72 -8.21 -1.10
N TYR A 31 -3.05 -7.72 -2.30
CA TYR A 31 -2.88 -6.31 -2.67
C TYR A 31 -4.06 -5.46 -2.21
N MET A 32 -3.78 -4.38 -1.49
CA MET A 32 -4.79 -3.44 -1.00
C MET A 32 -4.46 -2.03 -1.45
N ARG A 33 -5.49 -1.34 -1.93
CA ARG A 33 -5.41 0.04 -2.42
C ARG A 33 -6.01 1.01 -1.42
N PHE A 34 -5.29 2.09 -1.12
CA PHE A 34 -5.67 3.12 -0.16
C PHE A 34 -5.93 4.45 -0.86
N PHE A 35 -6.85 5.24 -0.31
CA PHE A 35 -7.36 6.45 -0.95
C PHE A 35 -7.26 7.68 -0.05
N ASP A 36 -7.09 8.84 -0.67
CA ASP A 36 -6.94 10.16 -0.04
C ASP A 36 -8.31 10.67 0.42
N PHE A 37 -8.88 9.96 1.39
CA PHE A 37 -10.15 10.29 1.99
C PHE A 37 -10.25 9.70 3.39
N SER A 38 -10.59 10.55 4.36
CA SER A 38 -10.80 10.14 5.74
C SER A 38 -12.07 10.76 6.33
N CYS A 39 -12.57 10.15 7.39
CA CYS A 39 -13.66 10.71 8.19
C CYS A 39 -13.43 10.42 9.68
N VAL A 40 -14.21 11.10 10.53
CA VAL A 40 -14.02 11.08 11.99
C VAL A 40 -14.69 9.88 12.64
N ASP A 41 -15.81 9.42 12.10
CA ASP A 41 -16.72 8.46 12.75
C ASP A 41 -16.87 7.13 12.00
N GLY A 42 -16.31 7.03 10.79
CA GLY A 42 -16.46 5.85 9.94
C GLY A 42 -17.83 5.72 9.27
N ASP A 43 -18.67 6.78 9.23
CA ASP A 43 -19.89 6.77 8.41
C ASP A 43 -19.58 7.15 6.95
N TRP A 44 -20.05 6.32 6.03
CA TRP A 44 -19.69 6.33 4.61
C TRP A 44 -20.88 6.55 3.67
N LYS A 45 -22.11 6.73 4.19
CA LYS A 45 -23.35 6.71 3.38
C LYS A 45 -23.36 7.75 2.26
N GLU A 46 -23.01 8.99 2.60
CA GLU A 46 -23.11 10.16 1.73
C GLU A 46 -21.84 10.40 0.89
N ILE A 47 -20.85 9.51 0.98
CA ILE A 47 -19.58 9.69 0.27
C ILE A 47 -19.67 9.16 -1.16
N ASP A 48 -19.18 9.97 -2.11
CA ASP A 48 -18.89 9.56 -3.48
C ASP A 48 -17.45 9.05 -3.59
N PHE A 49 -17.34 7.73 -3.59
CA PHE A 49 -16.08 7.00 -3.68
C PHE A 49 -15.41 7.11 -5.06
N ALA A 50 -16.15 7.47 -6.12
CA ALA A 50 -15.62 7.47 -7.48
C ALA A 50 -14.57 8.56 -7.72
N GLN A 51 -14.56 9.62 -6.90
CA GLN A 51 -13.62 10.75 -7.03
C GLN A 51 -12.39 10.61 -6.12
N SER A 52 -12.31 9.55 -5.32
CA SER A 52 -11.23 9.37 -4.36
C SER A 52 -9.91 9.09 -5.07
N LYS A 53 -8.91 9.93 -4.83
CA LYS A 53 -7.55 9.78 -5.36
C LYS A 53 -6.84 8.64 -4.64
N GLU A 54 -6.11 7.80 -5.38
CA GLU A 54 -5.26 6.77 -4.77
C GLU A 54 -4.05 7.41 -4.06
N ILE A 55 -3.75 6.95 -2.84
CA ILE A 55 -2.50 7.28 -2.13
C ILE A 55 -1.41 6.30 -2.57
N PHE A 56 -1.67 5.00 -2.39
CA PHE A 56 -0.78 3.90 -2.77
C PHE A 56 -1.53 2.56 -2.82
N CYS A 57 -0.87 1.57 -3.43
CA CYS A 57 -1.25 0.16 -3.42
C CYS A 57 -0.10 -0.67 -2.85
N VAL A 58 -0.37 -1.52 -1.85
CA VAL A 58 0.67 -2.32 -1.16
C VAL A 58 0.17 -3.73 -0.84
N LEU A 59 1.09 -4.65 -0.56
CA LEU A 59 0.74 -5.97 -0.03
C LEU A 59 0.49 -5.85 1.48
N VAL A 60 -0.61 -6.42 1.97
CA VAL A 60 -0.96 -6.38 3.40
C VAL A 60 -1.04 -7.77 4.00
N GLY A 61 -0.49 -7.92 5.21
CA GLY A 61 -0.66 -9.15 5.99
C GLY A 61 -2.08 -9.28 6.53
N GLN A 62 -2.52 -10.51 6.81
CA GLN A 62 -3.85 -10.76 7.37
C GLN A 62 -4.10 -10.02 8.70
N ILE A 63 -3.02 -9.67 9.44
CA ILE A 63 -3.10 -8.87 10.65
C ILE A 63 -3.71 -7.48 10.41
N VAL A 64 -3.56 -6.89 9.22
CA VAL A 64 -4.18 -5.61 8.84
C VAL A 64 -5.70 -5.74 8.87
N LEU A 65 -6.24 -6.81 8.29
CA LEU A 65 -7.68 -7.10 8.33
C LEU A 65 -8.19 -7.35 9.74
N GLN A 66 -7.37 -7.96 10.61
CA GLN A 66 -7.77 -8.31 11.97
C GLN A 66 -7.75 -7.10 12.91
N LYS A 67 -6.88 -6.12 12.66
CA LYS A 67 -6.59 -5.03 13.60
C LYS A 67 -7.14 -3.68 13.15
N LEU A 68 -7.12 -3.39 11.86
CA LEU A 68 -7.53 -2.07 11.34
C LEU A 68 -8.93 -2.08 10.75
N VAL A 69 -9.32 -3.17 10.06
CA VAL A 69 -10.62 -3.22 9.39
C VAL A 69 -11.75 -3.39 10.40
N VAL A 70 -12.71 -2.46 10.37
CA VAL A 70 -13.90 -2.49 11.23
C VAL A 70 -15.05 -3.20 10.53
N GLU A 71 -15.29 -2.88 9.26
CA GLU A 71 -16.37 -3.47 8.47
C GLU A 71 -16.16 -3.36 6.96
N LYS A 72 -17.02 -4.06 6.20
CA LYS A 72 -17.14 -3.88 4.74
C LYS A 72 -18.15 -2.77 4.44
N ILE A 73 -17.79 -1.86 3.56
CA ILE A 73 -18.68 -0.83 3.03
C ILE A 73 -19.56 -1.48 1.95
N ARG A 74 -20.88 -1.35 2.08
CA ARG A 74 -21.87 -2.01 1.21
C ARG A 74 -22.55 -1.01 0.28
N GLY A 75 -22.98 -1.48 -0.89
CA GLY A 75 -23.76 -0.68 -1.85
C GLY A 75 -22.93 0.37 -2.60
N LYS A 76 -21.61 0.36 -2.43
CA LYS A 76 -20.65 1.22 -3.13
C LYS A 76 -19.60 0.32 -3.79
N SER A 77 -19.08 0.74 -4.94
CA SER A 77 -17.99 0.05 -5.61
C SER A 77 -17.10 1.04 -6.35
N ILE A 78 -15.81 0.73 -6.41
CA ILE A 78 -14.83 1.38 -7.27
C ILE A 78 -14.32 0.31 -8.23
N GLN A 79 -14.08 0.64 -9.50
CA GLN A 79 -13.46 -0.32 -10.41
C GLN A 79 -12.06 -0.71 -9.89
N PRO A 80 -11.79 -2.00 -9.65
CA PRO A 80 -10.45 -2.44 -9.25
C PRO A 80 -9.43 -2.04 -10.30
N TYR A 81 -8.31 -1.48 -9.86
CA TYR A 81 -7.17 -1.21 -10.71
C TYR A 81 -5.91 -1.67 -9.99
N PHE A 82 -5.08 -2.41 -10.71
CA PHE A 82 -3.83 -2.95 -10.21
C PHE A 82 -2.66 -2.28 -10.92
N GLN A 83 -1.81 -1.60 -10.16
CA GLN A 83 -0.54 -1.06 -10.64
C GLN A 83 0.37 -2.23 -11.04
N LYS A 84 0.79 -2.27 -12.31
CA LYS A 84 1.57 -3.38 -12.86
C LYS A 84 3.03 -3.39 -12.39
N TYR A 85 3.63 -2.21 -12.21
CA TYR A 85 5.05 -2.07 -11.92
C TYR A 85 5.33 -1.88 -10.44
N TRP A 86 6.32 -2.60 -9.94
CA TRP A 86 6.72 -2.63 -8.54
C TRP A 86 8.24 -2.68 -8.43
N ILE A 87 8.77 -2.30 -7.27
CA ILE A 87 10.20 -2.38 -6.99
C ILE A 87 10.50 -3.63 -6.18
N ARG A 88 11.33 -4.51 -6.73
CA ARG A 88 11.85 -5.68 -6.00
C ARG A 88 13.18 -5.31 -5.33
N PRO A 89 13.24 -5.24 -3.98
CA PRO A 89 14.48 -4.91 -3.30
C PRO A 89 15.51 -6.04 -3.44
N ARG A 90 16.79 -5.68 -3.48
CA ARG A 90 17.90 -6.64 -3.56
C ARG A 90 18.54 -6.86 -2.19
N LEU A 91 19.10 -8.04 -1.99
CA LEU A 91 19.89 -8.35 -0.79
C LEU A 91 21.14 -7.48 -0.75
N ASN A 92 21.47 -7.00 0.45
CA ASN A 92 22.68 -6.24 0.70
C ASN A 92 23.80 -7.15 1.23
N PHE A 93 24.90 -7.25 0.47
CA PHE A 93 26.08 -8.02 0.86
C PHE A 93 27.21 -7.15 1.45
N GLU A 94 27.03 -5.82 1.51
CA GLU A 94 28.03 -4.87 2.02
C GLU A 94 27.91 -4.62 3.53
N GLY A 95 26.92 -5.24 4.20
CA GLY A 95 26.63 -5.04 5.62
C GLY A 95 25.68 -3.87 5.89
N GLY A 96 25.14 -3.79 7.11
CA GLY A 96 24.15 -2.80 7.51
C GLY A 96 22.71 -3.28 7.31
N PHE A 97 21.85 -2.45 6.71
CA PHE A 97 20.45 -2.82 6.46
C PHE A 97 20.39 -3.99 5.46
N PRO A 98 19.53 -5.02 5.67
CA PRO A 98 19.59 -6.26 4.88
C PRO A 98 19.28 -6.13 3.39
N LEU A 99 18.69 -5.00 2.97
CA LEU A 99 18.29 -4.74 1.59
C LEU A 99 18.94 -3.45 1.10
N LYS A 100 19.31 -3.38 -0.19
CA LYS A 100 19.90 -2.17 -0.77
C LYS A 100 19.54 -2.05 -2.26
N GLY A 101 18.94 -0.93 -2.62
CA GLY A 101 18.39 -0.68 -3.96
C GLY A 101 17.34 -1.71 -4.38
N GLY A 102 17.03 -1.76 -5.67
CA GLY A 102 16.06 -2.70 -6.21
C GLY A 102 15.97 -2.67 -7.73
N ASP A 103 15.18 -3.57 -8.29
CA ASP A 103 14.87 -3.65 -9.71
C ASP A 103 13.40 -3.28 -9.93
N LEU A 104 13.08 -2.61 -11.03
CA LEU A 104 11.71 -2.44 -11.47
C LEU A 104 11.23 -3.74 -12.12
N VAL A 105 10.17 -4.33 -11.59
CA VAL A 105 9.58 -5.57 -12.08
C VAL A 105 8.14 -5.35 -12.52
N GLU A 106 7.70 -6.17 -13.46
CA GLU A 106 6.32 -6.19 -13.93
C GLU A 106 5.56 -7.36 -13.28
N VAL A 107 4.62 -7.05 -12.40
CA VAL A 107 3.90 -8.03 -11.59
C VAL A 107 2.56 -8.37 -12.24
N ASP A 108 2.31 -9.68 -12.40
CA ASP A 108 0.95 -10.21 -12.57
C ASP A 108 0.40 -10.57 -11.18
N PRO A 109 -0.73 -9.98 -10.75
CA PRO A 109 -1.27 -10.23 -9.41
C PRO A 109 -1.69 -11.69 -9.19
N ASN A 110 -1.94 -12.47 -10.25
CA ASN A 110 -2.31 -13.89 -10.15
C ASN A 110 -1.09 -14.83 -10.07
N VAL A 111 0.09 -14.35 -10.46
CA VAL A 111 1.35 -15.11 -10.44
C VAL A 111 2.22 -14.70 -9.25
N GLY A 112 2.20 -13.43 -8.88
CA GLY A 112 3.03 -12.84 -7.84
C GLY A 112 4.36 -12.30 -8.35
N TYR A 113 5.15 -11.73 -7.43
CA TYR A 113 6.34 -10.94 -7.76
C TYR A 113 7.66 -11.72 -7.78
N VAL A 114 7.68 -12.97 -7.29
CA VAL A 114 8.92 -13.75 -7.11
C VAL A 114 9.64 -13.96 -8.44
N HIS A 115 8.88 -14.34 -9.48
CA HIS A 115 9.39 -14.59 -10.83
C HIS A 115 8.97 -13.51 -11.84
N ALA A 116 8.56 -12.35 -11.34
CA ALA A 116 8.18 -11.23 -12.19
C ALA A 116 9.35 -10.83 -13.10
N PRO A 117 9.12 -10.61 -14.40
CA PRO A 117 10.16 -10.16 -15.31
C PRO A 117 10.69 -8.78 -14.90
N ILE A 118 11.99 -8.61 -15.03
CA ILE A 118 12.65 -7.35 -14.76
C ILE A 118 12.48 -6.43 -15.96
N VAL A 119 12.00 -5.22 -15.71
CA VAL A 119 11.85 -4.14 -16.69
C VAL A 119 13.09 -3.26 -16.70
N GLN A 120 13.64 -2.98 -15.51
CA GLN A 120 14.86 -2.22 -15.34
C GLN A 120 15.62 -2.71 -14.10
N GLU A 121 16.88 -3.09 -14.30
CA GLU A 121 17.78 -3.51 -13.23
C GLU A 121 18.45 -2.30 -12.55
N ASP A 122 18.87 -2.49 -11.30
CA ASP A 122 19.77 -1.56 -10.60
C ASP A 122 19.26 -0.12 -10.55
N LEU A 123 18.05 0.07 -10.03
CA LEU A 123 17.48 1.39 -9.78
C LEU A 123 18.41 2.18 -8.86
N SER A 124 18.79 3.37 -9.32
CA SER A 124 19.68 4.28 -8.62
C SER A 124 18.97 5.57 -8.27
N VAL A 125 19.27 6.13 -7.11
CA VAL A 125 18.72 7.43 -6.69
C VAL A 125 19.07 8.55 -7.68
N ILE A 126 20.25 8.49 -8.29
CA ILE A 126 20.75 9.56 -9.19
C ILE A 126 19.97 9.58 -10.50
N ARG A 127 19.64 8.41 -11.07
CA ARG A 127 19.02 8.31 -12.40
C ARG A 127 17.52 8.07 -12.33
N ASP A 128 17.05 7.39 -11.29
CA ASP A 128 15.76 6.71 -11.28
C ASP A 128 14.84 7.20 -10.13
N LEU A 129 15.11 8.40 -9.59
CA LEU A 129 14.37 8.95 -8.46
C LEU A 129 12.84 8.98 -8.69
N GLU A 130 12.40 9.37 -9.88
CA GLU A 130 10.97 9.42 -10.23
C GLU A 130 10.33 8.02 -10.20
N ILE A 131 11.05 6.99 -10.65
CA ILE A 131 10.59 5.59 -10.59
C ILE A 131 10.51 5.14 -9.13
N ILE A 132 11.54 5.44 -8.34
CA ILE A 132 11.62 5.08 -6.91
C ILE A 132 10.48 5.74 -6.11
N GLN A 133 10.18 7.00 -6.41
CA GLN A 133 9.06 7.73 -5.78
C GLN A 133 7.70 7.18 -6.20
N LYS A 134 7.53 6.88 -7.50
CA LYS A 134 6.24 6.49 -8.07
C LYS A 134 5.78 5.09 -7.68
N TYR A 135 6.70 4.12 -7.62
CA TYR A 135 6.36 2.72 -7.44
C TYR A 135 6.63 2.25 -6.00
N GLU A 136 5.79 1.33 -5.54
CA GLU A 136 5.91 0.73 -4.21
C GLU A 136 6.82 -0.50 -4.25
N LEU A 137 7.40 -0.82 -3.09
CA LEU A 137 8.20 -2.03 -2.91
C LEU A 137 7.30 -3.28 -2.88
N VAL A 138 7.82 -4.41 -3.36
CA VAL A 138 7.22 -5.73 -3.08
C VAL A 138 7.58 -6.16 -1.66
N ASN A 139 6.88 -5.60 -0.69
CA ASN A 139 6.98 -5.95 0.72
C ASN A 139 5.59 -6.03 1.35
N MET A 140 5.47 -6.84 2.41
CA MET A 140 4.21 -7.02 3.12
C MET A 140 4.14 -6.11 4.33
N TRP A 141 3.07 -5.32 4.42
CA TRP A 141 2.83 -4.40 5.51
C TRP A 141 2.06 -5.06 6.67
N GLY A 142 2.52 -4.77 7.88
CA GLY A 142 1.81 -5.09 9.12
C GLY A 142 0.81 -3.99 9.52
N ALA A 143 -0.08 -4.30 10.47
CA ALA A 143 -1.11 -3.35 10.91
C ALA A 143 -0.53 -2.07 11.55
N LYS A 144 0.53 -2.21 12.36
CA LYS A 144 1.13 -1.07 13.05
C LYS A 144 1.78 -0.10 12.05
N ASP A 145 2.75 -0.59 11.27
CA ASP A 145 3.52 0.26 10.35
C ASP A 145 2.62 0.90 9.28
N LEU A 146 1.61 0.16 8.78
CA LEU A 146 0.65 0.70 7.83
C LEU A 146 -0.22 1.79 8.43
N SER A 147 -0.71 1.59 9.67
CA SER A 147 -1.50 2.59 10.38
C SER A 147 -0.68 3.85 10.63
N GLU A 148 0.59 3.71 11.03
CA GLU A 148 1.49 4.85 11.24
C GLU A 148 1.73 5.63 9.94
N ARG A 149 1.97 4.96 8.81
CA ARG A 149 2.11 5.61 7.49
C ARG A 149 0.84 6.38 7.09
N LEU A 150 -0.33 5.77 7.25
CA LEU A 150 -1.61 6.41 6.90
C LEU A 150 -1.94 7.59 7.83
N VAL A 151 -1.70 7.46 9.14
CA VAL A 151 -1.88 8.57 10.10
C VAL A 151 -0.98 9.74 9.73
N ASN A 152 0.32 9.47 9.50
CA ASN A 152 1.26 10.51 9.09
C ASN A 152 0.83 11.18 7.78
N TYR A 153 0.35 10.41 6.81
CA TYR A 153 -0.18 10.96 5.56
C TYR A 153 -1.36 11.93 5.81
N PHE A 154 -2.37 11.53 6.58
CA PHE A 154 -3.52 12.40 6.84
C PHE A 154 -3.20 13.61 7.72
N GLU A 155 -2.19 13.53 8.57
CA GLU A 155 -1.78 14.65 9.43
C GLU A 155 -0.83 15.63 8.73
N THR A 156 0.05 15.16 7.85
CA THR A 156 1.10 15.99 7.25
C THR A 156 1.02 16.14 5.73
N GLY A 157 0.16 15.38 5.06
CA GLY A 157 0.07 15.29 3.60
C GLY A 157 1.24 14.56 2.93
N ARG A 158 2.14 13.92 3.70
CA ARG A 158 3.35 13.28 3.16
C ARG A 158 3.17 11.77 3.06
N ASN A 159 3.27 11.24 1.84
CA ASN A 159 3.22 9.80 1.57
C ASN A 159 4.63 9.21 1.61
N SER A 160 5.18 9.06 2.80
CA SER A 160 6.51 8.47 2.99
C SER A 160 6.44 6.98 3.27
N ASP A 161 7.39 6.23 2.71
CA ASP A 161 7.59 4.80 2.99
C ASP A 161 8.94 4.62 3.69
N PRO A 162 8.96 4.50 5.03
CA PRO A 162 10.21 4.37 5.80
C PRO A 162 11.03 3.13 5.43
N PHE A 163 10.42 2.09 4.84
CA PHE A 163 11.14 0.91 4.40
C PHE A 163 11.85 1.20 3.08
N LYS A 164 11.17 1.89 2.14
CA LYS A 164 11.77 2.38 0.89
C LYS A 164 12.92 3.35 1.15
N GLU A 165 12.78 4.22 2.15
CA GLU A 165 13.84 5.13 2.58
C GLU A 165 15.12 4.37 3.00
N LYS A 166 14.97 3.28 3.76
CA LYS A 166 16.11 2.44 4.18
C LYS A 166 16.73 1.66 3.02
N VAL A 167 15.92 1.18 2.08
CA VAL A 167 16.40 0.44 0.90
C VAL A 167 17.24 1.33 -0.02
N PHE A 168 16.82 2.58 -0.23
CA PHE A 168 17.49 3.49 -1.18
C PHE A 168 18.40 4.54 -0.51
N GLY A 169 18.35 4.68 0.81
CA GLY A 169 19.14 5.65 1.55
C GLY A 169 18.72 7.11 1.29
N ILE A 170 17.44 7.33 1.00
CA ILE A 170 16.86 8.67 0.73
C ILE A 170 15.59 8.86 1.54
N VAL A 171 15.22 10.12 1.80
CA VAL A 171 13.85 10.45 2.24
C VAL A 171 12.97 10.48 1.00
N VAL A 172 11.90 9.67 1.00
CA VAL A 172 10.97 9.53 -0.13
C VAL A 172 9.57 10.00 0.23
#